data_AF-A0A653N2F2-F1
#
_entry.id   AF-A0A653N2F2-F1
#
_cell.length_a   1.000
_cell.length_b   1.000
_cell.length_c   1.000
_cell.angle_alpha   90.00
_cell.angle_beta   90.00
_cell.angle_gamma   90.00
#
_symmetry.space_group_name_H-M   'P 1'
#
loop_
_entity.id
_entity.type
_entity.pdbx_description
1 polymer ?
#
loop_
_entity_poly.entity_id
_entity_poly.type
_entity_poly.pdbx_seq_one_letter_code
_entity_poly.pdbx_strand_id
1 'polypeptide(L)'
;MNIVCIAWGSLLWKPAPLKLASGWHPGGPRLPLEFVRKSDDSAEVALVLCEGAREMPTYWAWLDTQDLDAARAMLGEREKITPARPDWIGSIPSRDGAQEDARIAAWLRRMRFDAAVWTALPAKFGGESGRVPTAEEVVRTLDGLPQEERAEAERYVRSTPAHIDTRYRRIIAARLGWYAQRDASVTRMR
;
A
#
# COMPACT_ATOMS: atom_id res chain seq x y z
N MET A 1 8.84 14.62 -17.01
CA MET A 1 9.34 13.33 -16.50
C MET A 1 8.25 12.28 -16.66
N ASN A 2 8.64 11.05 -16.95
CA ASN A 2 7.82 9.86 -16.93
C ASN A 2 7.76 9.35 -15.48
N ILE A 3 6.68 9.71 -14.76
CA ILE A 3 6.52 9.41 -13.33
C ILE A 3 5.49 8.31 -13.13
N VAL A 4 5.84 7.32 -12.31
CA VAL A 4 4.94 6.23 -11.92
C VAL A 4 4.59 6.28 -10.44
N CYS A 5 3.39 5.83 -10.08
CA CYS A 5 3.05 5.49 -8.70
C CYS A 5 3.12 3.98 -8.51
N ILE A 6 3.72 3.52 -7.41
CA ILE A 6 3.75 2.10 -7.01
C ILE A 6 2.71 1.87 -5.91
N ALA A 7 1.94 0.79 -6.03
CA ALA A 7 0.85 0.47 -5.11
C ALA A 7 0.67 -1.03 -4.84
N TRP A 8 0.06 -1.34 -3.70
CA TRP A 8 -0.22 -2.72 -3.25
C TRP A 8 -1.51 -2.86 -2.41
N GLY A 9 -2.08 -1.75 -1.95
CA GLY A 9 -3.27 -1.71 -1.10
C GLY A 9 -4.42 -0.94 -1.75
N SER A 10 -5.10 -0.11 -0.95
CA SER A 10 -6.34 0.54 -1.39
C SER A 10 -6.22 1.51 -2.55
N LEU A 11 -5.01 1.98 -2.89
CA LEU A 11 -4.75 2.72 -4.14
C LEU A 11 -5.23 1.96 -5.39
N LEU A 12 -5.20 0.63 -5.35
CA LEU A 12 -5.59 -0.23 -6.47
C LEU A 12 -7.08 -0.14 -6.82
N TRP A 13 -7.95 0.23 -5.88
CA TRP A 13 -9.41 0.36 -6.09
C TRP A 13 -9.99 1.73 -5.70
N LYS A 14 -9.24 2.56 -4.98
CA LYS A 14 -9.55 3.95 -4.63
C LYS A 14 -8.30 4.82 -4.84
N PRO A 15 -7.94 5.13 -6.10
CA PRO A 15 -6.79 5.98 -6.41
C PRO A 15 -7.08 7.47 -6.19
N ALA A 16 -8.31 7.94 -6.44
CA ALA A 16 -8.65 9.36 -6.33
C ALA A 16 -8.30 9.95 -4.94
N PRO A 17 -7.78 11.19 -4.88
CA PRO A 17 -7.59 12.17 -5.96
C PRO A 17 -6.33 11.98 -6.82
N LEU A 18 -5.56 10.90 -6.64
CA LEU A 18 -4.39 10.62 -7.47
C LEU A 18 -4.80 10.46 -8.95
N LYS A 19 -4.32 11.36 -9.80
CA LYS A 19 -4.60 11.35 -11.23
C LYS A 19 -3.68 10.38 -11.94
N LEU A 20 -4.25 9.33 -12.50
CA LEU A 20 -3.53 8.30 -13.25
C LEU A 20 -3.66 8.57 -14.76
N ALA A 21 -2.56 8.42 -15.49
CA ALA A 21 -2.54 8.42 -16.95
C ALA A 21 -2.61 6.99 -17.55
N SER A 22 -2.72 5.97 -16.71
CA SER A 22 -2.92 4.57 -17.10
C SER A 22 -3.71 3.80 -16.05
N GLY A 23 -4.13 2.58 -16.40
CA GLY A 23 -4.56 1.59 -15.40
C GLY A 23 -3.38 1.06 -14.58
N TRP A 24 -3.67 0.26 -13.56
CA TRP A 24 -2.65 -0.43 -12.78
C TRP A 24 -2.05 -1.61 -13.55
N HIS A 25 -0.75 -1.57 -13.74
CA HIS A 25 0.05 -2.62 -14.36
C HIS A 25 0.67 -3.52 -13.27
N PRO A 26 0.61 -4.85 -13.40
CA PRO A 26 1.42 -5.72 -12.56
C PRO A 26 2.91 -5.57 -12.89
N GLY A 27 3.79 -6.13 -12.05
CA GLY A 27 5.24 -6.15 -12.31
C GLY A 27 6.00 -4.95 -11.76
N GLY A 28 5.46 -4.30 -10.73
CA GLY A 28 6.21 -3.35 -9.91
C GLY A 28 7.38 -4.01 -9.15
N PRO A 29 8.18 -3.23 -8.41
CA PRO A 29 9.25 -3.79 -7.59
C PRO A 29 8.66 -4.74 -6.55
N ARG A 30 9.38 -5.82 -6.23
CA ARG A 30 8.98 -6.66 -5.09
C ARG A 30 9.40 -5.95 -3.81
N LEU A 31 8.46 -5.79 -2.88
CA LEU A 31 8.68 -5.03 -1.64
C LEU A 31 8.22 -5.86 -0.44
N PRO A 32 8.85 -5.71 0.74
CA PRO A 32 8.47 -6.45 1.94
C PRO A 32 7.18 -5.84 2.49
N LEU A 33 6.07 -6.57 2.35
CA LEU A 33 4.74 -6.06 2.69
C LEU A 33 4.07 -6.96 3.72
N GLU A 34 3.39 -6.34 4.70
CA GLU A 34 2.57 -7.08 5.66
C GLU A 34 1.39 -6.25 6.19
N PHE A 35 0.34 -6.93 6.66
CA PHE A 35 -0.87 -6.32 7.26
C PHE A 35 -0.58 -5.85 8.69
N VAL A 36 0.11 -4.72 8.83
CA VAL A 36 0.68 -4.24 10.11
C VAL A 36 0.34 -2.79 10.45
N ARG A 37 -0.56 -2.15 9.69
CA ARG A 37 -0.99 -0.78 9.98
C ARG A 37 -2.48 -0.72 10.27
N LYS A 38 -2.86 -0.61 11.55
CA LYS A 38 -4.22 -0.25 11.93
C LYS A 38 -4.48 1.23 11.64
N SER A 39 -5.55 1.51 10.90
CA SER A 39 -6.01 2.89 10.66
C SER A 39 -6.59 3.48 11.96
N ASP A 40 -6.41 4.79 12.16
CA ASP A 40 -7.09 5.52 13.25
C ASP A 40 -8.55 5.82 12.89
N ASP A 41 -8.82 6.03 11.59
CA ASP A 41 -10.11 6.52 11.09
C ASP A 41 -11.01 5.38 10.57
N SER A 42 -10.52 4.14 10.55
CA SER A 42 -11.27 2.99 10.02
C SER A 42 -10.95 1.68 10.71
N ALA A 43 -11.82 0.69 10.53
CA ALA A 43 -11.67 -0.67 11.07
C ALA A 43 -10.53 -1.46 10.41
N GLU A 44 -9.96 -0.95 9.32
CA GLU A 44 -8.99 -1.65 8.48
C GLU A 44 -7.64 -1.88 9.16
N VAL A 45 -7.03 -3.03 8.86
CA VAL A 45 -5.59 -3.25 9.00
C VAL A 45 -5.03 -3.23 7.59
N ALA A 46 -4.22 -2.22 7.29
CA ALA A 46 -3.68 -1.96 5.98
C ALA A 46 -2.35 -2.68 5.72
N LEU A 47 -2.12 -2.99 4.45
CA LEU A 47 -0.88 -3.54 3.92
C LEU A 47 0.14 -2.41 3.74
N VAL A 48 1.28 -2.49 4.43
CA VAL A 48 2.36 -1.48 4.38
C VAL A 48 3.74 -2.12 4.28
N LEU A 49 4.75 -1.29 4.03
CA LEU A 49 6.15 -1.72 4.08
C LEU A 49 6.51 -2.21 5.49
N CYS A 50 7.09 -3.40 5.56
CA CYS A 50 7.47 -4.05 6.81
C CYS A 50 8.77 -4.81 6.61
N GLU A 51 9.90 -4.19 6.92
CA GLU A 51 11.21 -4.85 6.77
C GLU A 51 11.26 -6.20 7.51
N GLY A 52 11.93 -7.18 6.90
CA GLY A 52 11.94 -8.57 7.35
C GLY A 52 10.70 -9.41 6.94
N ALA A 53 9.64 -8.79 6.41
CA ALA A 53 8.53 -9.52 5.80
C ALA A 53 8.94 -10.11 4.43
N ARG A 54 8.13 -11.05 3.94
CA ARG A 54 8.33 -11.63 2.61
C ARG A 54 8.08 -10.59 1.53
N GLU A 55 8.98 -10.53 0.55
CA GLU A 55 8.79 -9.63 -0.60
C GLU A 55 7.62 -10.06 -1.47
N MET A 56 6.64 -9.17 -1.59
CA MET A 56 5.42 -9.34 -2.36
C MET A 56 5.49 -8.58 -3.69
N PRO A 57 4.79 -9.05 -4.73
CA PRO A 57 4.62 -8.26 -5.96
C PRO A 57 3.84 -6.97 -5.67
N THR A 58 4.15 -5.94 -6.43
CA THR A 58 3.42 -4.66 -6.42
C THR A 58 2.93 -4.32 -7.82
N TYR A 59 2.09 -3.30 -7.89
CA TYR A 59 1.59 -2.71 -9.12
C TYR A 59 2.19 -1.33 -9.33
N TRP A 60 2.10 -0.84 -10.56
CA TRP A 60 2.46 0.52 -10.89
C TRP A 60 1.49 1.13 -11.90
N ALA A 61 1.36 2.44 -11.93
CA ALA A 61 0.58 3.17 -12.92
C ALA A 61 1.31 4.48 -13.29
N TRP A 62 1.14 4.93 -14.53
CA TRP A 62 1.57 6.26 -14.94
C TRP A 62 0.75 7.32 -14.22
N LEU A 63 1.40 8.39 -13.79
CA LEU A 63 0.71 9.56 -13.25
C LEU A 63 0.43 10.57 -14.36
N ASP A 64 -0.71 11.26 -14.25
CA ASP A 64 -1.08 12.38 -15.12
C ASP A 64 -0.41 13.67 -14.62
N THR A 65 0.91 13.61 -14.47
CA THR A 65 1.77 14.75 -14.18
C THR A 65 3.20 14.42 -14.59
N GLN A 66 3.94 15.46 -14.96
CA GLN A 66 5.37 15.37 -15.26
C GLN A 66 6.24 15.98 -14.15
N ASP A 67 5.62 16.49 -13.08
CA ASP A 67 6.24 17.14 -11.93
C ASP A 67 6.19 16.20 -10.71
N LEU A 68 7.36 15.92 -10.13
CA LEU A 68 7.52 15.01 -9.00
C LEU A 68 6.91 15.56 -7.71
N ASP A 69 6.99 16.88 -7.48
CA ASP A 69 6.45 17.48 -6.26
C ASP A 69 4.92 17.49 -6.33
N ALA A 70 4.36 17.73 -7.52
CA ALA A 70 2.92 17.55 -7.76
C ALA A 70 2.48 16.08 -7.60
N ALA A 71 3.28 15.11 -8.07
CA ALA A 71 3.00 13.68 -7.88
C ALA A 71 3.00 13.29 -6.40
N ARG A 72 3.99 13.76 -5.63
CA ARG A 72 4.07 13.58 -4.17
C ARG A 72 2.86 14.22 -3.49
N ALA A 73 2.50 15.44 -3.85
CA ALA A 73 1.35 16.14 -3.27
C ALA A 73 0.03 15.39 -3.50
N MET A 74 -0.24 14.91 -4.72
CA MET A 74 -1.45 14.12 -5.02
C MET A 74 -1.51 12.82 -4.20
N LEU A 75 -0.37 12.13 -4.07
CA LEU A 75 -0.29 10.92 -3.26
C LEU A 75 -0.48 11.22 -1.77
N GLY A 76 0.12 12.31 -1.28
CA GLY A 76 -0.05 12.79 0.08
C GLY A 76 -1.50 13.14 0.42
N GLU A 77 -2.18 13.85 -0.47
CA GLU A 77 -3.61 14.18 -0.34
C GLU A 77 -4.46 12.90 -0.28
N ARG A 78 -4.21 11.96 -1.20
CA ARG A 78 -4.87 10.66 -1.21
C ARG A 78 -4.73 9.90 0.10
N GLU A 79 -3.50 9.84 0.61
CA GLU A 79 -3.16 9.08 1.81
C GLU A 79 -3.46 9.86 3.10
N LYS A 80 -3.97 11.09 2.99
CA LYS A 80 -4.16 12.04 4.10
C LYS A 80 -2.88 12.25 4.93
N ILE A 81 -1.73 12.25 4.26
CA ILE A 81 -0.42 12.48 4.89
C ILE A 81 -0.29 13.97 5.18
N THR A 82 0.03 14.30 6.43
CA THR A 82 0.18 15.69 6.84
C THR A 82 1.49 16.28 6.32
N PRO A 83 1.57 17.60 6.08
CA PRO A 83 2.81 18.26 5.68
C PRO A 83 3.96 18.12 6.70
N ALA A 84 3.67 17.73 7.95
CA ALA A 84 4.67 17.47 8.97
C ALA A 84 5.40 16.14 8.78
N ARG A 85 4.89 15.23 7.92
CA ARG A 85 5.48 13.91 7.62
C ARG A 85 5.67 13.68 6.12
N PRO A 86 6.42 14.56 5.42
CA PRO A 86 6.65 14.40 3.99
C PRO A 86 7.52 13.16 3.68
N ASP A 87 8.18 12.60 4.70
CA ASP A 87 8.93 11.34 4.67
C ASP A 87 8.03 10.10 4.49
N TRP A 88 6.73 10.22 4.77
CA TRP A 88 5.75 9.15 4.53
C TRP A 88 5.34 8.99 3.06
N ILE A 89 5.88 9.85 2.20
CA ILE A 89 5.74 9.76 0.76
C ILE A 89 7.12 9.44 0.23
N GLY A 90 7.33 8.20 -0.22
CA GLY A 90 8.56 7.80 -0.87
C GLY A 90 8.65 8.41 -2.27
N SER A 91 9.85 8.81 -2.68
CA SER A 91 10.12 9.18 -4.06
C SER A 91 11.54 8.85 -4.49
N ILE A 92 11.68 8.56 -5.78
CA ILE A 92 12.98 8.57 -6.46
C ILE A 92 12.83 9.49 -7.67
N PRO A 93 13.65 10.56 -7.80
CA PRO A 93 14.64 11.02 -6.83
C PRO A 93 14.07 11.40 -5.44
N SER A 94 14.90 11.28 -4.41
CA SER A 94 14.52 11.71 -3.05
C SER A 94 14.15 13.21 -2.98
N ARG A 95 13.15 13.50 -2.16
CA ARG A 95 12.62 14.83 -1.83
C ARG A 95 12.21 14.85 -0.36
N ASP A 96 12.38 15.98 0.31
CA ASP A 96 11.90 16.23 1.68
C ASP A 96 12.27 15.15 2.72
N GLY A 97 13.45 14.55 2.59
CA GLY A 97 13.92 13.49 3.49
C GLY A 97 13.27 12.12 3.26
N ALA A 98 12.51 11.95 2.17
CA ALA A 98 11.99 10.66 1.76
C ALA A 98 13.15 9.67 1.51
N GLN A 99 13.07 8.52 2.16
CA GLN A 99 14.07 7.47 1.99
C GLN A 99 13.92 6.82 0.62
N GLU A 100 15.03 6.69 -0.10
CA GLU A 100 15.05 5.88 -1.32
C GLU A 100 15.13 4.41 -0.95
N ASP A 101 14.35 3.59 -1.66
CA ASP A 101 14.41 2.14 -1.53
C ASP A 101 15.26 1.56 -2.67
N ALA A 102 16.33 0.83 -2.33
CA ALA A 102 17.25 0.26 -3.32
C ALA A 102 16.56 -0.71 -4.30
N ARG A 103 15.51 -1.42 -3.87
CA ARG A 103 14.71 -2.32 -4.72
C ARG A 103 13.91 -1.53 -5.75
N ILE A 104 13.37 -0.38 -5.33
CA ILE A 104 12.65 0.55 -6.23
C ILE A 104 13.65 1.20 -7.19
N ALA A 105 14.81 1.67 -6.72
CA ALA A 105 15.86 2.24 -7.56
C ALA A 105 16.34 1.27 -8.65
N ALA A 106 16.58 0.00 -8.28
CA ALA A 106 16.97 -1.04 -9.22
C ALA A 106 15.87 -1.33 -10.25
N TRP A 107 14.61 -1.42 -9.81
CA TRP A 107 13.46 -1.61 -10.68
C TRP A 107 13.27 -0.44 -11.65
N LEU A 108 13.37 0.80 -11.17
CA LEU A 108 13.21 2.02 -11.95
C LEU A 108 14.22 2.10 -13.10
N ARG A 109 15.50 1.81 -12.81
CA ARG A 109 16.57 1.73 -13.83
C ARG A 109 16.29 0.66 -14.87
N ARG A 110 15.82 -0.53 -14.46
CA ARG A 110 15.48 -1.62 -15.38
C ARG A 110 14.31 -1.26 -16.29
N MET A 111 13.31 -0.57 -15.75
CA MET A 111 12.11 -0.15 -16.49
C MET A 111 12.33 1.13 -17.31
N ARG A 112 13.42 1.87 -17.05
CA ARG A 112 13.74 3.17 -17.67
C ARG A 112 12.67 4.23 -17.42
N PHE A 113 12.13 4.26 -16.20
CA PHE A 113 11.25 5.35 -15.75
C PHE A 113 12.10 6.48 -15.17
N ASP A 114 11.60 7.72 -15.24
CA ASP A 114 12.35 8.89 -14.76
C ASP A 114 12.21 9.05 -13.24
N ALA A 115 11.03 8.76 -12.70
CA ALA A 115 10.74 8.85 -11.28
C ALA A 115 9.62 7.92 -10.82
N ALA A 116 9.60 7.66 -9.52
CA ALA A 116 8.52 6.93 -8.87
C ALA A 116 8.12 7.58 -7.56
N VAL A 117 6.85 7.43 -7.18
CA VAL A 117 6.32 7.75 -5.85
C VAL A 117 5.58 6.55 -5.28
N TRP A 118 5.59 6.40 -3.95
CA TRP A 118 4.86 5.34 -3.24
C TRP A 118 4.56 5.75 -1.81
N THR A 119 3.58 5.08 -1.21
CA THR A 119 3.21 5.30 0.18
C THR A 119 4.23 4.63 1.10
N ALA A 120 4.92 5.42 1.93
CA ALA A 120 5.94 4.97 2.89
C ALA A 120 5.45 5.07 4.34
N LEU A 121 4.16 4.83 4.56
CA LEU A 121 3.57 4.83 5.90
C LEU A 121 4.19 3.70 6.76
N PRO A 122 4.61 3.99 8.00
CA PRO A 122 5.14 2.96 8.88
C PRO A 122 4.03 2.01 9.33
N ALA A 123 4.43 0.85 9.85
CA ALA A 123 3.56 0.04 10.70
C ALA A 123 2.97 0.90 11.83
N LYS A 124 1.76 0.55 12.27
CA LYS A 124 1.10 1.24 13.38
C LYS A 124 0.13 0.29 14.04
N PHE A 125 0.23 0.14 15.35
CA PHE A 125 -0.68 -0.71 16.10
C PHE A 125 -0.82 -0.24 17.54
N GLY A 126 -2.01 -0.39 18.12
CA GLY A 126 -2.27 0.04 19.51
C GLY A 126 -2.03 1.54 19.76
N GLY A 127 -2.20 2.39 18.74
CA GLY A 127 -1.90 3.82 18.82
C GLY A 127 -0.42 4.19 18.64
N GLU A 128 0.48 3.21 18.59
CA GLU A 128 1.92 3.42 18.49
C GLU A 128 2.40 3.32 17.03
N SER A 129 2.95 4.42 16.51
CA SER A 129 3.58 4.43 15.17
C SER A 129 4.94 3.72 15.21
N GLY A 130 5.20 2.89 14.21
CA GLY A 130 6.40 2.05 14.10
C GLY A 130 6.28 0.68 14.77
N ARG A 131 5.24 0.45 15.58
CA ARG A 131 5.00 -0.85 16.21
C ARG A 131 4.48 -1.86 15.19
N VAL A 132 5.19 -2.97 15.04
CA VAL A 132 4.79 -4.12 14.23
C VAL A 132 4.07 -5.13 15.14
N PRO A 133 2.76 -5.39 14.95
CA PRO A 133 2.04 -6.41 15.71
C PRO A 133 2.41 -7.81 15.23
N THR A 134 2.17 -8.81 16.07
CA THR A 134 2.14 -10.22 15.69
C THR A 134 0.90 -10.55 14.85
N ALA A 135 0.93 -11.68 14.13
CA ALA A 135 -0.23 -12.14 13.37
C ALA A 135 -1.43 -12.43 14.29
N GLU A 136 -1.15 -12.94 15.49
CA GLU A 136 -2.14 -13.23 16.53
C GLU A 136 -2.80 -11.97 17.07
N GLU A 137 -2.05 -10.88 17.28
CA GLU A 137 -2.61 -9.57 17.64
C GLU A 137 -3.53 -9.05 16.53
N VAL A 138 -3.10 -9.13 15.26
CA VAL A 138 -3.92 -8.69 14.13
C VAL A 138 -5.23 -9.48 14.05
N VAL A 139 -5.17 -10.82 14.15
CA VAL A 139 -6.39 -11.65 14.14
C VAL A 139 -7.30 -11.30 15.32
N ARG A 140 -6.76 -11.16 16.53
CA ARG A 140 -7.55 -10.81 17.72
C ARG A 140 -8.26 -9.48 17.56
N THR A 141 -7.55 -8.48 17.03
CA THR A 141 -8.14 -7.16 16.75
C THR A 141 -9.25 -7.26 15.71
N LEU A 142 -9.03 -7.97 14.60
CA LEU A 142 -10.03 -8.11 13.54
C LEU A 142 -11.27 -8.92 13.97
N ASP A 143 -11.09 -9.95 14.79
CA ASP A 143 -12.19 -10.78 15.28
C ASP A 143 -13.03 -10.06 16.35
N GLY A 144 -12.41 -9.18 17.12
CA GLY A 144 -13.06 -8.36 18.15
C GLY A 144 -13.73 -7.08 17.65
N LEU A 145 -13.71 -6.82 16.33
CA LEU A 145 -14.39 -5.65 15.76
C LEU A 145 -15.91 -5.75 15.94
N PRO A 146 -16.61 -4.63 16.20
CA PRO A 146 -18.07 -4.56 16.10
C PRO A 146 -18.57 -5.04 14.74
N GLN A 147 -19.80 -5.56 14.68
CA GLN A 147 -20.34 -6.18 13.46
C GLN A 147 -20.37 -5.19 12.28
N GLU A 148 -20.70 -3.93 12.56
CA GLU A 148 -20.73 -2.82 11.60
C GLU A 148 -19.35 -2.50 11.00
N GLU A 149 -18.29 -2.65 11.78
CA GLU A 149 -16.89 -2.36 11.40
C GLU A 149 -16.22 -3.56 10.72
N ARG A 150 -16.60 -4.78 11.12
CA ARG A 150 -16.04 -6.03 10.60
C ARG A 150 -16.17 -6.13 9.08
N ALA A 151 -17.30 -5.68 8.53
CA ALA A 151 -17.56 -5.72 7.10
C ALA A 151 -16.57 -4.87 6.27
N GLU A 152 -16.12 -3.73 6.81
CA GLU A 152 -15.14 -2.87 6.15
C GLU A 152 -13.74 -3.50 6.19
N ALA A 153 -13.32 -3.97 7.36
CA ALA A 153 -12.02 -4.63 7.52
C ALA A 153 -11.91 -5.90 6.68
N GLU A 154 -12.96 -6.72 6.65
CA GLU A 154 -13.05 -7.91 5.80
C GLU A 154 -12.95 -7.53 4.32
N ARG A 155 -13.69 -6.50 3.89
CA ARG A 155 -13.66 -6.01 2.51
C ARG A 155 -12.26 -5.60 2.10
N TYR A 156 -11.52 -4.88 2.95
CA TYR A 156 -10.15 -4.48 2.65
C TYR A 156 -9.25 -5.70 2.39
N VAL A 157 -9.21 -6.66 3.33
CA VAL A 157 -8.36 -7.86 3.24
C VAL A 157 -8.72 -8.71 2.01
N ARG A 158 -10.02 -8.83 1.72
CA ARG A 158 -10.51 -9.59 0.56
C ARG A 158 -10.26 -8.92 -0.77
N SER A 159 -10.22 -7.58 -0.81
CA SER A 159 -9.98 -6.78 -2.02
C SER A 159 -8.52 -6.74 -2.43
N THR A 160 -7.59 -7.00 -1.51
CA THR A 160 -6.16 -7.16 -1.86
C THR A 160 -5.99 -8.26 -2.91
N PRO A 161 -5.24 -8.06 -4.01
CA PRO A 161 -5.03 -9.07 -5.05
C PRO A 161 -4.50 -10.41 -4.50
N ALA A 162 -5.07 -11.54 -4.94
CA ALA A 162 -4.80 -12.86 -4.35
C ALA A 162 -3.31 -13.28 -4.33
N HIS A 163 -2.51 -12.82 -5.29
CA HIS A 163 -1.07 -13.12 -5.35
C HIS A 163 -0.21 -12.28 -4.39
N ILE A 164 -0.78 -11.27 -3.74
CA ILE A 164 -0.18 -10.62 -2.57
C ILE A 164 -0.56 -11.48 -1.35
N ASP A 165 0.16 -12.59 -1.21
CA ASP A 165 -0.13 -13.68 -0.29
C ASP A 165 0.88 -13.67 0.88
N THR A 166 0.71 -12.68 1.75
CA THR A 166 1.58 -12.47 2.93
C THR A 166 1.33 -13.52 4.00
N ARG A 167 2.22 -13.59 5.01
CA ARG A 167 2.05 -14.52 6.12
C ARG A 167 0.79 -14.17 6.91
N TYR A 168 0.55 -12.90 7.22
CA TYR A 168 -0.61 -12.54 8.05
C TYR A 168 -1.91 -12.75 7.28
N ARG A 169 -1.92 -12.51 5.97
CA ARG A 169 -3.08 -12.79 5.13
C ARG A 169 -3.54 -14.25 5.22
N ARG A 170 -2.59 -15.20 5.13
CA ARG A 170 -2.90 -16.63 5.26
C ARG A 170 -3.50 -16.97 6.61
N ILE A 171 -2.97 -16.37 7.67
CA ILE A 171 -3.44 -16.58 9.05
C ILE A 171 -4.83 -15.96 9.23
N ILE A 172 -5.06 -14.74 8.75
CA ILE A 172 -6.37 -14.08 8.75
C ILE A 172 -7.40 -14.93 8.00
N ALA A 173 -7.06 -15.42 6.81
CA ALA A 173 -7.94 -16.28 6.02
C ALA A 173 -8.29 -17.58 6.75
N ALA A 174 -7.29 -18.24 7.35
CA ALA A 174 -7.49 -19.49 8.09
C ALA A 174 -8.33 -19.31 9.37
N ARG A 175 -8.22 -18.17 10.04
CA ARG A 175 -8.92 -17.92 11.32
C ARG A 175 -10.29 -17.28 11.17
N LEU A 176 -10.46 -16.38 10.19
CA LEU A 176 -11.67 -15.58 10.03
C LEU A 176 -12.47 -15.92 8.77
N GLY A 177 -11.94 -16.77 7.88
CA GLY A 177 -12.57 -17.12 6.61
C GLY A 177 -12.48 -16.02 5.54
N TRP A 178 -11.62 -15.02 5.73
CA TRP A 178 -11.47 -13.85 4.86
C TRP A 178 -10.55 -14.13 3.67
N TYR A 179 -11.02 -14.97 2.75
CA TYR A 179 -10.28 -15.33 1.53
C TYR A 179 -10.34 -14.24 0.46
N ALA A 180 -9.24 -14.08 -0.28
CA ALA A 180 -9.14 -13.21 -1.43
C ALA A 180 -10.30 -13.42 -2.41
N GLN A 181 -10.83 -12.33 -2.97
CA GLN A 181 -11.76 -12.44 -4.10
C GLN A 181 -11.01 -12.92 -5.34
N ARG A 182 -11.62 -13.87 -6.09
CA ARG A 182 -11.03 -14.46 -7.30
C ARG A 182 -10.76 -13.43 -8.40
N ASP A 183 -11.53 -12.34 -8.40
CA ASP A 183 -11.49 -11.27 -9.41
C ASP A 183 -11.25 -9.89 -8.77
N ALA A 184 -10.17 -9.72 -7.99
CA ALA A 184 -9.73 -8.37 -7.62
C ALA A 184 -9.36 -7.64 -8.93
N SER A 185 -10.30 -6.85 -9.44
CA SER A 185 -10.35 -6.24 -10.78
C SER A 185 -9.36 -5.08 -10.94
N VAL A 186 -8.14 -5.24 -10.43
CA VAL A 186 -7.10 -4.20 -10.41
C VAL A 186 -6.65 -3.82 -11.83
N THR A 187 -6.86 -4.70 -12.82
CA THR A 187 -6.38 -4.50 -14.19
C THR A 187 -7.43 -4.01 -15.19
N ARG A 188 -8.65 -3.63 -14.75
CA ARG A 188 -9.69 -3.14 -15.69
C ARG A 188 -9.92 -1.65 -15.52
N MET A 189 -9.22 -0.83 -16.30
CA MET A 189 -9.87 0.37 -16.82
C MET A 189 -10.79 -0.06 -17.97
N ARG A 190 -12.06 0.33 -17.90
CA ARG A 190 -12.93 0.46 -19.06
C ARG A 190 -12.59 1.76 -19.77
#